data_AF-A0A3D3Q646-F1
#
_entry.id   AF-A0A3D3Q646-F1
#
_cell.length_a   1.000
_cell.length_b   1.000
_cell.length_c   1.000
_cell.angle_alpha   90.00
_cell.angle_beta   90.00
_cell.angle_gamma   90.00
#
_symmetry.space_group_name_H-M   'P 1'
#
loop_
_entity.id
_entity.type
_entity.pdbx_description
1 polymer ?
#
loop_
_entity_poly.entity_id
_entity_poly.type
_entity_poly.pdbx_seq_one_letter_code
_entity_poly.pdbx_strand_id
1 'polypeptide(L)'
;AVGTGLNAPPGFGEAAAERIAELTGLPFVSAPNKFAALASHDAVVMASGALRTLATSLMKIANDVRWLGSGPRSGLGELDLPENEPGSSIMPGKINPTQSEAMTMVCCQVIGNDVTIG
;
A
#
# COMPACT_ATOMS: atom_id res chain seq x y z
N ALA A 1 -3.21 -22.13 21.58
CA ALA A 1 -1.97 -22.78 21.08
C ALA A 1 -2.15 -23.26 19.64
N VAL A 2 -2.95 -24.32 19.40
CA VAL A 2 -3.07 -24.96 18.08
C VAL A 2 -4.49 -24.88 17.47
N GLY A 3 -5.29 -23.90 17.89
CA GLY A 3 -6.65 -23.67 17.35
C GLY A 3 -7.80 -24.38 18.10
N THR A 4 -7.50 -25.29 19.03
CA THR A 4 -8.50 -26.08 19.77
C THR A 4 -9.27 -25.31 20.86
N GLY A 5 -8.79 -24.13 21.26
CA GLY A 5 -9.36 -23.40 22.40
C GLY A 5 -9.00 -23.97 23.78
N LEU A 6 -8.11 -24.99 23.86
CA LEU A 6 -7.68 -25.53 25.15
C LEU A 6 -7.09 -24.42 26.04
N ASN A 7 -7.50 -24.40 27.30
CA ASN A 7 -7.19 -23.37 28.32
C ASN A 7 -7.85 -22.00 28.11
N ALA A 8 -8.75 -21.84 27.13
CA ALA A 8 -9.61 -20.67 27.02
C ALA A 8 -11.02 -21.01 27.54
N PRO A 9 -11.65 -20.13 28.36
CA PRO A 9 -13.05 -20.29 28.72
C PRO A 9 -13.95 -20.32 27.47
N PRO A 10 -15.05 -21.08 27.47
CA PRO A 10 -16.04 -21.04 26.39
C PRO A 10 -16.52 -19.60 26.13
N GLY A 11 -16.59 -19.20 24.85
CA GLY A 11 -17.04 -17.86 24.44
C GLY A 11 -15.99 -16.74 24.56
N PHE A 12 -14.78 -17.03 25.04
CA PHE A 12 -13.73 -16.02 25.20
C PHE A 12 -13.35 -15.35 23.87
N GLY A 13 -13.26 -16.13 22.78
CA GLY A 13 -12.83 -15.60 21.48
C GLY A 13 -13.83 -14.62 20.86
N GLU A 14 -15.12 -14.82 21.11
CA GLU A 14 -16.20 -13.96 20.66
C GLU A 14 -16.26 -12.69 21.51
N ALA A 15 -16.23 -12.83 22.84
CA ALA A 15 -16.24 -11.68 23.75
C ALA A 15 -14.99 -10.78 23.58
N ALA A 16 -13.83 -11.38 23.32
CA ALA A 16 -12.61 -10.62 23.02
C ALA A 16 -12.75 -9.84 21.70
N ALA A 17 -13.30 -10.45 20.65
CA ALA A 17 -13.51 -9.78 19.37
C ALA A 17 -14.53 -8.64 19.49
N GLU A 18 -15.62 -8.83 20.22
CA GLU A 18 -16.60 -7.79 20.53
C GLU A 18 -15.95 -6.62 21.27
N ARG A 19 -15.14 -6.90 22.30
CA ARG A 19 -14.43 -5.85 23.03
C ARG A 19 -13.45 -5.08 22.14
N ILE A 20 -12.76 -5.76 21.22
CA ILE A 20 -11.87 -5.12 20.25
C ILE A 20 -12.69 -4.26 19.28
N ALA A 21 -13.86 -4.73 18.83
CA ALA A 21 -14.75 -3.98 17.96
C ALA A 21 -15.23 -2.69 18.64
N GLU A 22 -15.63 -2.74 19.90
CA GLU A 22 -15.99 -1.55 20.69
C GLU A 22 -14.84 -0.55 20.82
N LEU A 23 -13.63 -1.03 21.11
CA LEU A 23 -12.45 -0.17 21.32
C LEU A 23 -11.99 0.51 20.03
N THR A 24 -12.13 -0.17 18.89
CA THR A 24 -11.64 0.32 17.59
C THR A 24 -12.72 1.02 16.77
N GLY A 25 -14.00 0.79 17.08
CA GLY A 25 -15.14 1.19 16.25
C GLY A 25 -15.22 0.44 14.91
N LEU A 26 -14.48 -0.66 14.75
CA LEU A 26 -14.42 -1.47 13.54
C LEU A 26 -15.11 -2.82 13.76
N PRO A 27 -15.71 -3.45 12.73
CA PRO A 27 -16.53 -4.66 12.86
C PRO A 27 -15.68 -5.94 13.00
N PHE A 28 -14.85 -6.01 14.05
CA PHE A 28 -14.05 -7.21 14.33
C PHE A 28 -14.93 -8.38 14.77
N VAL A 29 -14.61 -9.57 14.27
CA VAL A 29 -15.30 -10.82 14.62
C VAL A 29 -14.28 -11.93 14.85
N SER A 30 -14.67 -12.93 15.64
CA SER A 30 -13.83 -14.11 15.86
C SER A 30 -13.81 -14.99 14.60
N ALA A 31 -12.63 -15.46 14.19
CA ALA A 31 -12.52 -16.31 13.00
C ALA A 31 -13.30 -17.63 13.16
N PRO A 32 -14.12 -18.04 12.18
CA PRO A 32 -14.95 -19.25 12.33
C PRO A 32 -14.12 -20.54 12.40
N ASN A 33 -12.95 -20.57 11.75
CA ASN A 33 -12.01 -21.67 11.82
C ASN A 33 -10.67 -21.18 12.40
N LYS A 34 -10.40 -21.53 13.66
CA LYS A 34 -9.17 -21.14 14.36
C LYS A 34 -7.93 -21.90 13.89
N PHE A 35 -8.08 -23.06 13.26
CA PHE A 35 -6.95 -23.81 12.70
C PHE A 35 -6.42 -23.10 11.46
N ALA A 36 -7.30 -22.74 10.52
CA ALA A 36 -6.94 -21.98 9.32
C ALA A 36 -6.30 -20.64 9.70
N ALA A 37 -6.92 -19.90 10.62
CA ALA A 37 -6.41 -18.59 11.06
C ALA A 37 -5.03 -18.63 11.74
N LEU A 38 -4.58 -19.80 12.22
CA LEU A 38 -3.25 -19.99 12.81
C LEU A 38 -2.24 -20.60 11.83
N ALA A 39 -2.69 -21.47 10.93
CA ALA A 39 -1.82 -22.23 10.04
C ALA A 39 -1.50 -21.49 8.73
N SER A 40 -2.39 -20.61 8.27
CA SER A 40 -2.19 -19.81 7.06
C SER A 40 -2.57 -18.34 7.29
N HIS A 41 -2.03 -17.48 6.42
CA HIS A 41 -2.28 -16.04 6.43
C HIS A 41 -2.83 -15.56 5.08
N ASP A 42 -3.74 -16.35 4.51
CA ASP A 42 -4.29 -16.14 3.16
C ASP A 42 -4.99 -14.78 3.03
N ALA A 43 -5.61 -14.28 4.10
CA ALA A 43 -6.20 -12.95 4.15
C ALA A 43 -5.15 -11.84 3.98
N VAL A 44 -3.95 -12.02 4.52
CA VAL A 44 -2.83 -11.06 4.38
C VAL A 44 -2.25 -11.12 2.96
N VAL A 45 -2.09 -12.32 2.41
CA VAL A 45 -1.66 -12.53 1.01
C VAL A 45 -2.63 -11.84 0.05
N MET A 46 -3.94 -12.05 0.22
CA MET A 46 -4.96 -11.41 -0.60
C MET A 46 -4.94 -9.87 -0.47
N ALA A 47 -4.80 -9.35 0.75
CA ALA A 47 -4.70 -7.91 0.99
C ALA A 47 -3.45 -7.32 0.30
N SER A 48 -2.31 -8.02 0.37
CA SER A 48 -1.08 -7.63 -0.32
C SER A 48 -1.28 -7.59 -1.85
N GLY A 49 -1.93 -8.60 -2.43
CA GLY A 49 -2.24 -8.63 -3.86
C GLY A 49 -3.12 -7.46 -4.30
N ALA A 50 -4.07 -7.03 -3.47
CA ALA A 50 -4.87 -5.82 -3.72
C ALA A 50 -4.00 -4.55 -3.70
N LEU A 51 -3.06 -4.45 -2.75
CA LEU A 51 -2.10 -3.34 -2.69
C LEU A 51 -1.14 -3.34 -3.89
N ARG A 52 -0.69 -4.50 -4.39
CA ARG A 52 0.10 -4.60 -5.62
C ARG A 52 -0.67 -4.07 -6.83
N THR A 53 -1.96 -4.39 -6.93
CA THR A 53 -2.82 -3.85 -8.01
C THR A 53 -2.89 -2.33 -7.93
N LEU A 54 -3.09 -1.78 -6.73
CA LEU A 54 -3.07 -0.32 -6.51
C LEU A 54 -1.70 0.29 -6.90
N ALA A 55 -0.59 -0.33 -6.48
CA ALA A 55 0.75 0.11 -6.84
C ALA A 55 0.97 0.13 -8.36
N THR A 56 0.43 -0.85 -9.09
CA THR A 56 0.49 -0.88 -10.56
C THR A 56 -0.27 0.28 -11.19
N SER A 57 -1.46 0.60 -10.68
CA SER A 57 -2.25 1.75 -11.14
C SER A 57 -1.55 3.08 -10.83
N LEU A 58 -1.02 3.25 -9.62
CA LEU A 58 -0.30 4.45 -9.21
C LEU A 58 1.00 4.64 -9.99
N MET A 59 1.73 3.55 -10.26
CA MET A 59 2.91 3.55 -11.13
C MET A 59 2.57 4.13 -12.51
N LYS A 60 1.46 3.69 -13.12
CA LYS A 60 0.99 4.24 -14.40
C LYS A 60 0.71 5.74 -14.26
N ILE A 61 -0.13 6.14 -13.32
CA ILE A 61 -0.56 7.53 -13.14
C ILE A 61 0.65 8.45 -12.94
N ALA A 62 1.58 8.08 -12.06
CA ALA A 62 2.80 8.84 -11.81
C ALA A 62 3.70 8.95 -13.05
N ASN A 63 3.77 7.87 -13.86
CA ASN A 63 4.48 7.87 -15.13
C ASN A 63 3.87 8.82 -16.16
N ASP A 64 2.54 8.81 -16.32
CA ASP A 64 1.87 9.73 -17.23
C ASP A 64 2.14 11.18 -16.83
N VAL A 65 1.94 11.52 -15.55
CA VAL A 65 2.16 12.89 -15.05
C VAL A 65 3.59 13.36 -15.33
N ARG A 66 4.61 12.54 -15.04
CA ARG A 66 6.01 12.94 -15.27
C ARG A 66 6.37 13.04 -16.76
N TRP A 67 5.77 12.23 -17.62
CA TRP A 67 5.99 12.30 -19.06
C TRP A 67 5.29 13.49 -19.69
N LEU A 68 4.02 13.73 -19.34
CA LEU A 68 3.27 14.89 -19.80
C LEU A 68 3.90 16.21 -19.33
N GLY A 69 4.48 16.22 -18.11
CA GLY A 69 5.26 17.35 -17.60
C GLY A 69 6.73 17.40 -18.03
N SER A 70 7.17 16.52 -18.94
CA SER A 70 8.57 16.52 -19.40
C SER A 70 8.85 17.74 -20.29
N GLY A 71 9.98 18.41 -20.09
CA GLY A 71 10.27 19.68 -20.75
C GLY A 71 11.53 20.35 -20.19
N PRO A 72 11.71 21.68 -20.38
CA PRO A 72 10.73 22.64 -20.91
C PRO A 72 10.73 22.81 -22.44
N ARG A 73 11.69 22.20 -23.17
CA ARG A 73 11.80 22.37 -24.64
C ARG A 73 11.95 21.07 -25.43
N SER A 74 12.44 20.01 -24.79
CA SER A 74 12.77 18.73 -25.43
C SER A 74 11.98 17.57 -24.83
N GLY A 75 10.75 17.84 -24.40
CA GLY A 75 9.79 16.85 -23.88
C GLY A 75 8.40 17.08 -24.47
N LEU A 76 7.35 16.57 -23.82
CA LEU A 76 5.96 16.78 -24.25
C LEU A 76 5.42 18.15 -23.83
N GLY A 77 5.66 18.57 -22.59
CA GLY A 77 5.28 19.89 -22.07
C GLY A 77 3.78 20.18 -22.04
N GLU A 78 2.95 19.14 -21.87
CA GLU A 78 1.49 19.26 -21.83
C GLU A 78 0.95 19.64 -20.44
N LEU A 79 1.73 19.40 -19.38
CA LEU A 79 1.41 19.76 -18.01
C LEU A 79 2.51 20.60 -17.36
N ASP A 80 2.11 21.62 -16.61
CA ASP A 80 3.02 22.37 -15.73
C ASP A 80 3.01 21.73 -14.32
N LEU A 81 4.16 21.20 -13.90
CA LEU A 81 4.30 20.61 -12.57
C LEU A 81 4.69 21.67 -11.53
N PRO A 82 4.14 21.64 -10.30
CA PRO A 82 4.55 22.55 -9.24
C PRO A 82 6.04 22.42 -8.90
N GLU A 83 6.72 23.56 -8.76
CA GLU A 83 8.11 23.61 -8.32
C GLU A 83 8.19 23.55 -6.78
N ASN A 84 8.49 22.36 -6.24
CA ASN A 84 8.63 22.16 -4.79
C ASN A 84 10.10 22.23 -4.33
N GLU A 85 11.02 21.83 -5.19
CA GLU A 85 12.46 21.89 -4.94
C GLU A 85 13.20 22.44 -6.17
N PRO A 86 14.28 23.24 -6.00
CA PRO A 86 15.10 23.68 -7.13
C PRO A 86 15.67 22.47 -7.87
N GLY A 87 15.22 22.23 -9.11
CA GLY A 87 15.58 21.01 -9.84
C GLY A 87 17.07 20.93 -10.23
N SER A 88 17.75 22.08 -10.30
CA SER A 88 19.22 22.21 -10.36
C SER A 88 19.63 23.65 -10.09
N SER A 89 20.71 23.85 -9.33
CA SER A 89 21.23 25.19 -9.00
C SER A 89 21.73 26.00 -10.20
N ILE A 90 21.97 25.37 -11.36
CA ILE A 90 22.52 26.01 -12.57
C ILE A 90 21.49 26.15 -13.71
N MET A 91 20.31 25.52 -13.61
CA MET A 91 19.32 25.50 -14.71
C MET A 91 17.99 26.14 -14.26
N PRO A 92 17.81 27.45 -14.47
CA PRO A 92 16.56 28.15 -14.16
C PRO A 92 15.38 27.56 -14.94
N GLY A 93 14.25 27.32 -14.24
CA GLY A 93 13.03 26.76 -14.84
C GLY A 93 13.07 25.25 -15.10
N LYS A 94 14.15 24.53 -14.71
CA LYS A 94 14.17 23.07 -14.70
C LYS A 94 13.50 22.55 -13.43
N ILE A 95 12.34 21.93 -13.59
CA ILE A 95 11.59 21.29 -12.50
C ILE A 95 11.71 19.77 -12.69
N ASN A 96 12.14 19.05 -11.65
CA ASN A 96 12.12 17.59 -11.66
C ASN A 96 10.80 17.09 -11.08
N PRO A 97 10.21 16.00 -11.63
CA PRO A 97 8.98 15.41 -11.12
C PRO A 97 9.23 14.54 -9.86
N THR A 98 9.85 15.12 -8.83
CA THR A 98 10.37 14.43 -7.62
C THR A 98 9.31 13.61 -6.89
N GLN A 99 8.08 14.10 -6.83
CA GLN A 99 6.95 13.37 -6.22
C GLN A 99 6.55 12.15 -7.05
N SER A 100 6.55 12.25 -8.38
CA SER A 100 6.32 11.09 -9.25
C SER A 100 7.47 10.08 -9.13
N GLU A 101 8.72 10.54 -9.03
CA GLU A 101 9.88 9.67 -8.80
C GLU A 101 9.71 8.88 -7.49
N ALA A 102 9.44 9.57 -6.37
CA ALA A 102 9.19 8.95 -5.07
C ALA A 102 8.04 7.94 -5.12
N MET A 103 6.92 8.30 -5.76
CA MET A 103 5.77 7.41 -5.93
C MET A 103 6.15 6.15 -6.71
N THR A 104 6.88 6.27 -7.82
CA THR A 104 7.31 5.10 -8.61
C THR A 104 8.27 4.20 -7.84
N MET A 105 9.17 4.76 -7.02
CA MET A 105 10.04 3.96 -6.13
C MET A 105 9.24 3.19 -5.09
N VAL A 106 8.25 3.83 -4.44
CA VAL A 106 7.35 3.15 -3.49
C VAL A 106 6.56 2.05 -4.18
N CYS A 107 6.06 2.27 -5.40
CA CYS A 107 5.34 1.25 -6.15
C CYS A 107 6.21 0.02 -6.43
N CYS A 108 7.48 0.19 -6.84
CA CYS A 108 8.44 -0.90 -6.98
C CYS A 108 8.66 -1.65 -5.66
N GLN A 109 8.80 -0.92 -4.54
CA GLN A 109 8.97 -1.52 -3.22
C GLN A 109 7.75 -2.37 -2.82
N VAL A 110 6.53 -1.88 -3.05
CA VAL A 110 5.29 -2.63 -2.77
C VAL A 110 5.23 -3.92 -3.59
N ILE A 111 5.58 -3.86 -4.89
CA ILE A 111 5.60 -5.05 -5.75
C ILE A 111 6.64 -6.08 -5.25
N GLY A 112 7.82 -5.65 -4.83
CA GLY A 112 8.82 -6.55 -4.23
C GLY A 112 8.37 -7.14 -2.89
N ASN A 113 7.70 -6.33 -2.06
CA ASN A 113 7.14 -6.78 -0.78
C ASN A 113 6.04 -7.84 -1.00
N ASP A 114 5.19 -7.65 -2.00
CA ASP A 114 4.12 -8.61 -2.36
C ASP A 114 4.70 -9.99 -2.72
N VAL A 115 5.73 -10.03 -3.56
CA VAL A 115 6.45 -11.28 -3.91
C VAL A 115 7.03 -11.97 -2.67
N THR A 116 7.45 -11.21 -1.67
CA THR A 116 7.97 -11.76 -0.40
C THR A 116 6.84 -12.31 0.48
N ILE A 117 5.66 -11.69 0.45
CA ILE A 117 4.51 -12.07 1.27
C ILE A 117 3.84 -13.34 0.74
N GLY A 118 3.75 -13.53 -0.58
CA GLY A 118 3.23 -14.75 -1.19
C GLY A 118 2.51 -14.53 -2.51
#